data_AF-A0A0N7H8C7-F1
#
_entry.id   AF-A0A0N7H8C7-F1
#
_cell.length_a   1.000
_cell.length_b   1.000
_cell.length_c   1.000
_cell.angle_alpha   90.00
_cell.angle_beta   90.00
_cell.angle_gamma   90.00
#
_symmetry.space_group_name_H-M   'P 1'
#
loop_
_entity.id
_entity.type
_entity.pdbx_description
1 polymer ?
#
loop_
_entity_poly.entity_id
_entity_poly.type
_entity_poly.pdbx_seq_one_letter_code
_entity_poly.pdbx_strand_id
1 'polypeptide(L)'
;MSGILTVPISVLVTMRILIFSGGTVRSDVGTDGPSTATLDGYGITKVLINLLPVIIVTVAIAAGLYCATRAMITGFIWFGRGLNAAIYMVLAVSIVDHVTGFFSSTFSGWGFHPIIADASDQMRALEVVGNVAIVLAGAFPLVYAIRTYMDRPLTAVGQRFGVSTEGTAGLLAATTNMLAAFHLIKHMPAEDKVLVVAFGTTCSALIGDHLAFTANFQPNMIAPLMIGKVVAGVTAMLLALWIAVPTAKRIERERAEHDAVLHSQ
;
A
#
# COMPACT_ATOMS: atom_id res chain seq x y z
N MET A 1 9.62 -4.58 9.90
CA MET A 1 9.08 -5.90 10.30
C MET A 1 7.62 -5.81 10.73
N SER A 2 7.28 -4.92 11.68
CA SER A 2 5.91 -4.76 12.22
C SER A 2 4.82 -4.59 11.15
N GLY A 3 5.03 -3.72 10.16
CA GLY A 3 4.07 -3.51 9.07
C GLY A 3 3.77 -4.77 8.25
N ILE A 4 4.82 -5.51 7.83
CA ILE A 4 4.67 -6.71 6.99
C ILE A 4 3.89 -7.81 7.71
N LEU A 5 4.11 -7.98 9.01
CA LEU A 5 3.41 -8.96 9.85
C LEU A 5 1.91 -8.70 9.96
N THR A 6 1.47 -7.46 9.79
CA THR A 6 0.05 -7.09 9.90
C THR A 6 -0.74 -7.16 8.59
N VAL A 7 -0.09 -7.42 7.46
CA VAL A 7 -0.76 -7.55 6.16
C VAL A 7 -1.90 -8.60 6.18
N PRO A 8 -1.71 -9.81 6.75
CA PRO A 8 -2.81 -10.79 6.84
C PRO A 8 -3.98 -10.30 7.71
N ILE A 9 -3.72 -9.49 8.73
CA ILE A 9 -4.77 -8.94 9.60
C ILE A 9 -5.73 -8.07 8.79
N SER A 10 -5.22 -7.29 7.84
CA SER A 10 -6.05 -6.45 6.97
C SER A 10 -7.10 -7.28 6.22
N VAL A 11 -6.65 -8.35 5.58
CA VAL A 11 -7.52 -9.23 4.80
C VAL A 11 -8.52 -9.96 5.70
N LEU A 12 -8.09 -10.43 6.88
CA LEU A 12 -8.98 -11.09 7.84
C LEU A 12 -10.11 -10.17 8.32
N VAL A 13 -9.79 -8.91 8.65
CA VAL A 13 -10.79 -7.95 9.12
C VAL A 13 -11.76 -7.60 7.99
N THR A 14 -11.27 -7.31 6.79
CA THR A 14 -12.11 -7.02 5.62
C THR A 14 -13.05 -8.18 5.31
N MET A 15 -12.52 -9.41 5.25
CA MET A 15 -13.32 -10.59 4.96
C MET A 15 -14.32 -10.90 6.06
N ARG A 16 -13.96 -10.71 7.33
CA ARG A 16 -14.92 -10.86 8.43
C ARG A 16 -16.09 -9.88 8.29
N ILE A 17 -15.81 -8.60 8.04
CA ILE A 17 -16.87 -7.60 7.86
C ILE A 17 -17.79 -8.01 6.71
N LEU A 18 -17.23 -8.38 5.55
CA LEU A 18 -18.00 -8.81 4.38
C LEU A 18 -18.87 -10.04 4.63
N ILE A 19 -18.33 -11.07 5.29
CA ILE A 19 -19.07 -12.30 5.61
C ILE A 19 -20.19 -12.00 6.61
N PHE A 20 -19.91 -11.22 7.65
CA PHE A 20 -20.92 -10.88 8.66
C PHE A 20 -22.00 -9.92 8.14
N SER A 21 -21.66 -9.03 7.21
CA SER A 21 -22.63 -8.10 6.62
C SER A 21 -23.44 -8.69 5.47
N GLY A 22 -23.17 -9.93 5.07
CA GLY A 22 -23.77 -10.54 3.86
C GLY A 22 -23.43 -9.75 2.59
N GLY A 23 -22.21 -9.19 2.52
CA GLY A 23 -21.80 -8.33 1.41
C GLY A 23 -21.74 -9.08 0.09
N THR A 24 -22.33 -8.49 -0.96
CA THR A 24 -22.28 -9.00 -2.33
C THR A 24 -21.20 -8.29 -3.14
N VAL A 25 -20.54 -9.03 -4.01
CA VAL A 25 -19.56 -8.52 -4.99
C VAL A 25 -20.11 -8.66 -6.42
N ARG A 26 -19.60 -7.85 -7.34
CA ARG A 26 -19.88 -8.05 -8.78
C ARG A 26 -19.19 -9.32 -9.27
N SER A 27 -19.89 -10.10 -10.08
CA SER A 27 -19.39 -11.35 -10.71
C SER A 27 -18.40 -11.08 -11.84
N ASP A 28 -18.57 -9.95 -12.52
CA ASP A 28 -17.84 -9.60 -13.72
C ASP A 28 -16.94 -8.37 -13.47
N VAL A 29 -15.85 -8.29 -14.22
CA VAL A 29 -14.93 -7.14 -14.18
C VAL A 29 -15.57 -6.01 -14.99
N GLY A 30 -16.35 -5.18 -14.31
CA GLY A 30 -17.04 -4.02 -14.88
C GLY A 30 -17.21 -2.90 -13.87
N THR A 31 -17.37 -1.68 -14.37
CA THR A 31 -17.63 -0.48 -13.53
C THR A 31 -19.13 -0.24 -13.31
N ASP A 32 -19.95 -0.91 -14.11
CA ASP A 32 -21.39 -0.93 -14.11
C ASP A 32 -21.94 -2.34 -13.79
N GLY A 33 -23.22 -2.41 -13.45
CA GLY A 33 -23.90 -3.67 -13.17
C GLY A 33 -24.12 -4.00 -11.69
N PRO A 34 -25.10 -4.90 -11.40
CA PRO A 34 -25.51 -5.24 -10.04
C PRO A 34 -24.48 -6.14 -9.35
N SER A 35 -24.33 -5.98 -8.04
CA SER A 35 -23.52 -6.90 -7.21
C SER A 35 -24.39 -8.06 -6.77
N THR A 36 -24.31 -9.18 -7.48
CA THR A 36 -25.18 -10.36 -7.26
C THR A 36 -24.44 -11.56 -6.71
N ALA A 37 -23.10 -11.60 -6.78
CA ALA A 37 -22.33 -12.72 -6.26
C ALA A 37 -22.26 -12.63 -4.74
N THR A 38 -22.85 -13.61 -4.06
CA THR A 38 -22.81 -13.72 -2.61
C THR A 38 -21.56 -14.45 -2.15
N LEU A 39 -21.13 -14.16 -0.92
CA LEU A 39 -19.99 -14.82 -0.28
C LEU A 39 -20.42 -16.08 0.51
N ASP A 40 -21.61 -16.63 0.23
CA ASP A 40 -22.30 -17.64 1.06
C ASP A 40 -21.60 -19.01 1.15
N GLY A 41 -20.46 -19.18 0.48
CA GLY A 41 -19.60 -20.36 0.59
C GLY A 41 -18.27 -20.13 1.32
N TYR A 42 -17.94 -18.88 1.70
CA TYR A 42 -16.68 -18.50 2.33
C TYR A 42 -16.81 -18.49 3.86
N GLY A 43 -16.64 -19.67 4.48
CA GLY A 43 -16.41 -19.74 5.92
C GLY A 43 -15.06 -19.15 6.32
N ILE A 44 -14.92 -18.73 7.58
CA ILE A 44 -13.66 -18.22 8.16
C ILE A 44 -12.49 -19.20 7.91
N THR A 45 -12.75 -20.51 7.95
CA THR A 45 -11.75 -21.55 7.64
C THR A 45 -11.21 -21.45 6.22
N LYS A 46 -12.09 -21.24 5.22
CA LYS A 46 -11.64 -21.07 3.83
C LYS A 46 -10.84 -19.79 3.65
N VAL A 47 -11.24 -18.71 4.33
CA VAL A 47 -10.46 -17.46 4.33
C VAL A 47 -9.05 -17.71 4.88
N LEU A 48 -8.92 -18.39 6.02
CA LEU A 48 -7.62 -18.70 6.63
C LEU A 48 -6.73 -19.58 5.74
N ILE A 49 -7.31 -20.60 5.09
CA ILE A 49 -6.56 -21.47 4.15
C ILE A 49 -6.06 -20.66 2.96
N ASN A 50 -6.90 -19.79 2.38
CA ASN A 50 -6.48 -18.90 1.28
C ASN A 50 -5.44 -17.86 1.72
N LEU A 51 -5.41 -17.52 3.00
CA LEU A 51 -4.45 -16.59 3.57
C LEU A 51 -3.12 -17.25 3.94
N LEU A 52 -3.06 -18.58 4.04
CA LEU A 52 -1.89 -19.33 4.44
C LEU A 52 -0.65 -19.00 3.57
N PRO A 53 -0.73 -18.95 2.23
CA PRO A 53 0.42 -18.57 1.40
C PRO A 53 0.94 -17.16 1.74
N VAL A 54 0.02 -16.21 1.95
CA VAL A 54 0.38 -14.83 2.31
C VAL A 54 1.03 -14.78 3.69
N ILE A 55 0.51 -15.53 4.67
CA ILE A 55 1.09 -15.62 6.01
C ILE A 55 2.50 -16.21 5.94
N ILE A 56 2.71 -17.29 5.17
CA ILE A 56 4.02 -17.91 5.02
C ILE A 56 5.03 -16.91 4.44
N VAL A 57 4.63 -16.20 3.38
CA VAL A 57 5.50 -15.19 2.73
C VAL A 57 5.80 -14.02 3.67
N THR A 58 4.81 -13.48 4.38
CA THR A 58 5.03 -12.33 5.29
C THR A 58 5.90 -12.71 6.48
N VAL A 59 5.72 -13.91 7.04
CA VAL A 59 6.57 -14.45 8.11
C VAL A 59 7.98 -14.71 7.60
N ALA A 60 8.15 -15.30 6.42
CA ALA A 60 9.46 -15.53 5.83
C ALA A 60 10.23 -14.22 5.57
N ILE A 61 9.55 -13.19 5.05
CA ILE A 61 10.16 -11.86 4.86
C ILE A 61 10.51 -11.23 6.21
N ALA A 62 9.63 -11.32 7.21
CA ALA A 62 9.89 -10.79 8.55
C ALA A 62 11.10 -11.50 9.20
N ALA A 63 11.17 -12.82 9.10
CA ALA A 63 12.29 -13.62 9.58
C ALA A 63 13.60 -13.27 8.85
N GLY A 64 13.57 -13.13 7.53
CA GLY A 64 14.75 -12.74 6.76
C GLY A 64 15.23 -11.31 7.06
N LEU A 65 14.31 -10.38 7.32
CA LEU A 65 14.66 -9.04 7.79
C LEU A 65 15.28 -9.05 9.19
N TYR A 66 14.86 -9.98 10.05
CA TYR A 66 15.42 -10.16 11.39
C TYR A 66 16.82 -10.81 11.37
N CYS A 67 16.97 -11.89 10.61
CA CYS A 67 18.22 -12.67 10.57
C CYS A 67 19.30 -12.05 9.67
N ALA A 68 18.92 -11.42 8.55
CA ALA A 68 19.85 -10.98 7.52
C ALA A 68 19.41 -9.67 6.84
N THR A 69 19.20 -8.62 7.63
CA THR A 69 18.64 -7.33 7.17
C THR A 69 19.34 -6.77 5.93
N ARG A 70 20.69 -6.72 5.92
CA ARG A 70 21.46 -6.13 4.80
C ARG A 70 21.28 -6.93 3.50
N ALA A 71 21.37 -8.26 3.58
CA ALA A 71 21.19 -9.13 2.41
C ALA A 71 19.75 -9.04 1.87
N MET A 72 18.76 -9.02 2.76
CA MET A 72 17.35 -8.89 2.39
C MET A 72 17.06 -7.54 1.71
N ILE A 73 17.59 -6.43 2.23
CA ILE A 73 17.45 -5.10 1.60
C ILE A 73 18.08 -5.10 0.20
N THR A 74 19.30 -5.62 0.05
CA THR A 74 19.96 -5.70 -1.26
C THR A 74 19.16 -6.58 -2.23
N GLY A 75 18.62 -7.71 -1.76
CA GLY A 75 17.75 -8.59 -2.54
C GLY A 75 16.50 -7.86 -3.03
N PHE A 76 15.79 -7.13 -2.16
CA PHE A 76 14.62 -6.34 -2.54
C PHE A 76 14.94 -5.24 -3.56
N ILE A 77 16.09 -4.59 -3.44
CA ILE A 77 16.51 -3.57 -4.41
C ILE A 77 16.72 -4.20 -5.80
N TRP A 78 17.43 -5.32 -5.89
CA TRP A 78 17.64 -6.01 -7.16
C TRP A 78 16.35 -6.57 -7.74
N PHE A 79 15.51 -7.18 -6.92
CA PHE A 79 14.19 -7.65 -7.32
C PHE A 79 13.33 -6.51 -7.87
N GLY A 80 13.25 -5.38 -7.16
CA GLY A 80 12.50 -4.20 -7.60
C GLY A 80 13.03 -3.63 -8.92
N ARG A 81 14.34 -3.58 -9.11
CA ARG A 81 14.95 -3.15 -10.38
C ARG A 81 14.65 -4.11 -11.52
N GLY A 82 14.72 -5.42 -11.28
CA GLY A 82 14.39 -6.44 -12.26
C GLY A 82 12.92 -6.41 -12.67
N LEU A 83 12.02 -6.29 -11.70
CA LEU A 83 10.59 -6.14 -11.94
C LEU A 83 10.30 -4.87 -12.75
N ASN A 84 10.92 -3.74 -12.40
CA ASN A 84 10.73 -2.48 -13.14
C ASN A 84 11.21 -2.59 -14.60
N ALA A 85 12.35 -3.25 -14.83
CA ALA A 85 12.85 -3.52 -16.17
C ALA A 85 11.89 -4.42 -16.98
N ALA A 86 11.32 -5.45 -16.35
CA ALA A 86 10.35 -6.33 -16.98
C ALA A 86 9.05 -5.58 -17.34
N ILE A 87 8.52 -4.75 -16.43
CA ILE A 87 7.34 -3.92 -16.67
C ILE A 87 7.57 -2.99 -17.88
N TYR A 88 8.72 -2.30 -17.93
CA TYR A 88 9.05 -1.43 -19.05
C TYR A 88 9.22 -2.18 -20.37
N MET A 89 9.81 -3.38 -20.33
CA MET A 89 9.94 -4.23 -21.51
C MET A 89 8.57 -4.66 -22.04
N VAL A 90 7.69 -5.17 -21.17
CA VAL A 90 6.33 -5.57 -21.55
C VAL A 90 5.56 -4.38 -22.11
N LEU A 91 5.62 -3.22 -21.45
CA LEU A 91 4.97 -2.01 -21.93
C LEU A 91 5.48 -1.60 -23.32
N ALA A 92 6.80 -1.57 -23.54
CA ALA A 92 7.38 -1.21 -24.83
C ALA A 92 6.94 -2.16 -25.94
N VAL A 93 6.96 -3.46 -25.65
CA VAL A 93 6.52 -4.51 -26.57
C VAL A 93 5.03 -4.39 -26.89
N SER A 94 4.18 -4.12 -25.90
CA SER A 94 2.75 -3.88 -26.10
C SER A 94 2.44 -2.60 -26.88
N ILE A 95 3.23 -1.53 -26.71
CA ILE A 95 3.10 -0.30 -27.50
C ILE A 95 3.43 -0.58 -28.97
N VAL A 96 4.52 -1.29 -29.24
CA VAL A 96 4.89 -1.65 -30.62
C VAL A 96 3.81 -2.51 -31.26
N ASP A 97 3.30 -3.52 -30.56
CA ASP A 97 2.20 -4.34 -31.07
C ASP A 97 0.93 -3.54 -31.31
N HIS A 98 0.55 -2.62 -30.42
CA HIS A 98 -0.62 -1.79 -30.60
C HIS A 98 -0.56 -0.92 -31.85
N VAL A 99 0.62 -0.36 -32.18
CA VAL A 99 0.80 0.52 -33.35
C VAL A 99 0.99 -0.28 -34.64
N THR A 100 1.67 -1.41 -34.59
CA THR A 100 2.12 -2.15 -35.80
C THR A 100 1.34 -3.42 -36.08
N GLY A 101 0.68 -4.01 -35.07
CA GLY A 101 0.12 -5.35 -35.13
C GLY A 101 1.16 -6.45 -35.38
N PHE A 102 2.46 -6.13 -35.30
CA PHE A 102 3.53 -7.03 -35.76
C PHE A 102 3.56 -8.31 -34.94
N PHE A 103 3.42 -8.22 -33.61
CA PHE A 103 3.57 -9.38 -32.76
C PHE A 103 2.32 -10.26 -32.75
N SER A 104 1.14 -9.64 -32.68
CA SER A 104 -0.15 -10.32 -32.77
C SER A 104 -0.37 -11.02 -34.11
N SER A 105 0.17 -10.50 -35.21
CA SER A 105 0.09 -11.14 -36.53
C SER A 105 1.17 -12.20 -36.78
N THR A 106 2.39 -12.01 -36.25
CA THR A 106 3.53 -12.91 -36.50
C THR A 106 3.59 -14.08 -35.53
N PHE A 107 3.17 -13.88 -34.28
CA PHE A 107 3.19 -14.92 -33.25
C PHE A 107 1.78 -15.46 -33.00
N SER A 108 1.53 -16.72 -33.34
CA SER A 108 0.23 -17.40 -33.15
C SER A 108 -0.19 -17.57 -31.68
N GLY A 109 0.67 -17.19 -30.73
CA GLY A 109 0.44 -17.29 -29.29
C GLY A 109 0.71 -15.98 -28.55
N TRP A 110 0.44 -14.82 -29.17
CA TRP A 110 0.52 -13.53 -28.49
C TRP A 110 -0.40 -13.51 -27.26
N GLY A 111 0.18 -13.71 -26.08
CA GLY A 111 -0.56 -13.91 -24.82
C GLY A 111 -0.97 -12.62 -24.11
N PHE A 112 -0.74 -11.44 -24.73
CA PHE A 112 -1.12 -10.16 -24.15
C PHE A 112 -2.41 -9.64 -24.79
N HIS A 113 -3.31 -9.15 -23.94
CA HIS A 113 -4.52 -8.46 -24.40
C HIS A 113 -4.18 -7.05 -24.92
N PRO A 114 -5.04 -6.46 -25.77
CA PRO A 114 -4.90 -5.07 -26.19
C PRO A 114 -4.76 -4.11 -25.00
N ILE A 115 -3.87 -3.12 -25.12
CA ILE A 115 -3.59 -2.18 -24.03
C ILE A 115 -4.62 -1.05 -23.90
N ILE A 116 -5.31 -0.71 -25.00
CA ILE A 116 -6.33 0.34 -25.08
C ILE A 116 -7.70 -0.32 -25.17
N ALA A 117 -8.70 0.32 -24.56
CA ALA A 117 -10.09 -0.07 -24.61
C ALA A 117 -10.59 -0.29 -26.05
N ASP A 118 -11.42 -1.31 -26.20
CA ASP A 118 -12.06 -1.69 -27.45
C ASP A 118 -13.56 -1.93 -27.20
N ALA A 119 -14.35 -2.14 -28.26
CA ALA A 119 -15.80 -2.34 -28.12
C ALA A 119 -16.19 -3.55 -27.24
N SER A 120 -15.29 -4.50 -27.02
CA SER A 120 -15.52 -5.69 -26.18
C SER A 120 -15.13 -5.47 -24.72
N ASP A 121 -14.12 -4.62 -24.45
CA ASP A 121 -13.63 -4.33 -23.11
C ASP A 121 -13.24 -2.85 -23.01
N GLN A 122 -14.06 -2.10 -22.27
CA GLN A 122 -13.86 -0.67 -22.04
C GLN A 122 -12.84 -0.37 -20.94
N MET A 123 -12.42 -1.37 -20.15
CA MET A 123 -11.55 -1.21 -18.98
C MET A 123 -10.25 -2.00 -19.13
N ARG A 124 -9.49 -1.69 -20.19
CA ARG A 124 -8.15 -2.24 -20.41
C ARG A 124 -7.10 -1.55 -19.53
N ALA A 125 -5.86 -2.02 -19.64
CA ALA A 125 -4.76 -1.60 -18.79
C ALA A 125 -4.57 -0.07 -18.77
N LEU A 126 -4.67 0.60 -19.91
CA LEU A 126 -4.41 2.05 -19.98
C LEU A 126 -5.52 2.87 -19.31
N GLU A 127 -6.79 2.49 -19.46
CA GLU A 127 -7.93 3.16 -18.85
C GLU A 127 -7.95 2.97 -17.34
N VAL A 128 -7.64 1.76 -16.87
CA VAL A 128 -7.51 1.47 -15.43
C VAL A 128 -6.39 2.31 -14.83
N VAL A 129 -5.21 2.35 -15.46
CA VAL A 129 -4.09 3.18 -15.00
C VAL A 129 -4.41 4.67 -15.08
N GLY A 130 -5.10 5.11 -16.13
CA GLY A 130 -5.55 6.51 -16.29
C GLY A 130 -6.47 6.95 -15.16
N ASN A 131 -7.46 6.13 -14.80
CA ASN A 131 -8.35 6.40 -13.67
C ASN A 131 -7.59 6.49 -12.34
N VAL A 132 -6.65 5.58 -12.09
CA VAL A 132 -5.79 5.63 -10.90
C VAL A 132 -4.92 6.88 -10.91
N ALA A 133 -4.34 7.26 -12.05
CA ALA A 133 -3.50 8.44 -12.20
C ALA A 133 -4.27 9.74 -11.93
N ILE A 134 -5.52 9.86 -12.36
CA ILE A 134 -6.38 11.03 -12.08
C ILE A 134 -6.61 11.18 -10.57
N VAL A 135 -6.91 10.08 -9.87
CA VAL A 135 -7.10 10.13 -8.41
C VAL A 135 -5.78 10.45 -7.69
N LEU A 136 -4.67 9.84 -8.12
CA LEU A 136 -3.35 10.11 -7.55
C LEU A 136 -2.83 11.52 -7.85
N ALA A 137 -3.23 12.16 -8.94
CA ALA A 137 -2.89 13.55 -9.22
C ALA A 137 -3.40 14.49 -8.10
N GLY A 138 -4.54 14.14 -7.48
CA GLY A 138 -5.09 14.84 -6.32
C GLY A 138 -4.36 14.54 -5.00
N ALA A 139 -3.51 13.51 -4.93
CA ALA A 139 -2.87 13.06 -3.70
C ALA A 139 -1.94 14.11 -3.08
N PHE A 140 -1.04 14.69 -3.88
CA PHE A 140 -0.08 15.69 -3.40
C PHE A 140 -0.74 17.01 -3.01
N PRO A 141 -1.68 17.58 -3.82
CA PRO A 141 -2.49 18.72 -3.40
C PRO A 141 -3.26 18.47 -2.11
N LEU A 142 -3.86 17.28 -1.95
CA LEU A 142 -4.57 16.90 -0.73
C LEU A 142 -3.64 16.90 0.48
N VAL A 143 -2.46 16.27 0.39
CA VAL A 143 -1.46 16.26 1.47
C VAL A 143 -0.99 17.68 1.81
N TYR A 144 -0.78 18.52 0.79
CA TYR A 144 -0.42 19.92 0.99
C TYR A 144 -1.54 20.70 1.70
N ALA A 145 -2.78 20.55 1.26
CA ALA A 145 -3.95 21.21 1.85
C ALA A 145 -4.17 20.76 3.30
N ILE A 146 -4.06 19.45 3.57
CA ILE A 146 -4.13 18.90 4.92
C ILE A 146 -3.03 19.50 5.80
N ARG A 147 -1.78 19.51 5.34
CA ARG A 147 -0.67 20.14 6.09
C ARG A 147 -0.90 21.62 6.35
N THR A 148 -1.47 22.34 5.39
CA THR A 148 -1.59 23.81 5.45
C THR A 148 -2.79 24.24 6.29
N TYR A 149 -3.95 23.63 6.08
CA TYR A 149 -5.21 24.05 6.70
C TYR A 149 -5.59 23.23 7.93
N MET A 150 -5.12 21.99 8.01
CA MET A 150 -5.48 21.03 9.07
C MET A 150 -4.39 20.95 10.16
N ASP A 151 -3.36 21.80 10.14
CA ASP A 151 -2.22 21.73 11.05
C ASP A 151 -2.62 21.74 12.55
N ARG A 152 -3.53 22.64 12.93
CA ARG A 152 -4.02 22.77 14.31
C ARG A 152 -4.81 21.55 14.79
N PRO A 153 -5.87 21.09 14.09
CA PRO A 153 -6.60 19.89 14.52
C PRO A 153 -5.74 18.63 14.46
N LEU A 154 -4.81 18.52 13.50
CA LEU A 154 -3.89 17.39 13.44
C LEU A 154 -2.90 17.39 14.59
N THR A 155 -2.36 18.55 14.96
CA THR A 155 -1.50 18.67 16.14
C THR A 155 -2.23 18.28 17.41
N ALA A 156 -3.50 18.69 17.57
CA ALA A 156 -4.31 18.34 18.73
C ALA A 156 -4.60 16.84 18.82
N VAL A 157 -4.87 16.18 17.69
CA VAL A 157 -5.08 14.73 17.63
C VAL A 157 -3.76 13.98 17.85
N GLY A 158 -2.69 14.38 17.16
CA GLY A 158 -1.37 13.78 17.28
C GLY A 158 -0.82 13.80 18.70
N GLN A 159 -0.95 14.92 19.40
CA GLN A 159 -0.54 15.05 20.81
C GLN A 159 -1.28 14.08 21.73
N ARG A 160 -2.56 13.78 21.47
CA ARG A 160 -3.32 12.77 22.24
C ARG A 160 -2.80 11.34 22.04
N PHE A 161 -2.20 11.07 20.88
CA PHE A 161 -1.64 9.76 20.55
C PHE A 161 -0.10 9.71 20.69
N GLY A 162 0.54 10.78 21.17
CA GLY A 162 1.98 10.86 21.36
C GLY A 162 2.80 10.96 20.07
N VAL A 163 2.18 11.41 18.96
CA VAL A 163 2.82 11.57 17.64
C VAL A 163 3.02 13.06 17.36
N SER A 164 4.17 13.45 16.78
CA SER A 164 4.40 14.86 16.40
C SER A 164 3.46 15.34 15.30
N THR A 165 3.43 16.65 15.08
CA THR A 165 2.70 17.27 13.97
C THR A 165 3.20 16.75 12.62
N GLU A 166 4.53 16.66 12.45
CA GLU A 166 5.16 16.10 11.26
C GLU A 166 4.83 14.62 11.08
N GLY A 167 4.84 13.83 12.17
CA GLY A 167 4.45 12.41 12.16
C GLY A 167 2.99 12.22 11.76
N THR A 168 2.09 13.09 12.25
CA THR A 168 0.67 13.06 11.91
C THR A 168 0.44 13.41 10.43
N ALA A 169 1.13 14.43 9.92
CA ALA A 169 1.13 14.73 8.49
C ALA A 169 1.71 13.57 7.67
N GLY A 170 2.73 12.89 8.20
CA GLY A 170 3.31 11.67 7.64
C GLY A 170 2.32 10.52 7.54
N LEU A 171 1.51 10.27 8.57
CA LEU A 171 0.48 9.23 8.56
C LEU A 171 -0.59 9.50 7.50
N LEU A 172 -1.01 10.74 7.35
CA LEU A 172 -1.97 11.13 6.31
C LEU A 172 -1.36 11.01 4.92
N ALA A 173 -0.12 11.49 4.74
CA ALA A 173 0.61 11.31 3.49
C ALA A 173 0.75 9.81 3.15
N ALA A 174 1.09 8.98 4.14
CA ALA A 174 1.22 7.54 3.95
C ALA A 174 -0.11 6.90 3.55
N THR A 175 -1.23 7.33 4.14
CA THR A 175 -2.60 6.90 3.79
C THR A 175 -2.90 7.15 2.32
N THR A 176 -2.43 8.28 1.78
CA THR A 176 -2.63 8.63 0.37
C THR A 176 -1.66 7.89 -0.54
N ASN A 177 -0.35 7.96 -0.28
CA ASN A 177 0.69 7.21 -0.99
C ASN A 177 2.04 7.26 -0.22
N MET A 178 2.75 6.13 -0.12
CA MET A 178 4.03 6.07 0.60
C MET A 178 5.11 6.98 -0.02
N LEU A 179 5.09 7.20 -1.33
CA LEU A 179 6.00 8.12 -2.01
C LEU A 179 5.87 9.56 -1.48
N ALA A 180 4.64 10.01 -1.20
CA ALA A 180 4.41 11.32 -0.59
C ALA A 180 4.95 11.36 0.85
N ALA A 181 4.76 10.29 1.63
CA ALA A 181 5.27 10.20 2.99
C ALA A 181 6.81 10.22 3.06
N PHE A 182 7.51 9.58 2.11
CA PHE A 182 8.99 9.58 2.08
C PHE A 182 9.60 10.97 1.99
N HIS A 183 8.93 11.93 1.36
CA HIS A 183 9.40 13.33 1.31
C HIS A 183 9.34 14.02 2.68
N LEU A 184 8.43 13.60 3.55
CA LEU A 184 8.25 14.14 4.90
C LEU A 184 9.11 13.40 5.94
N ILE A 185 9.36 12.09 5.73
CA ILE A 185 10.12 11.22 6.65
C ILE A 185 11.49 11.80 7.02
N LYS A 186 12.15 12.52 6.10
CA LYS A 186 13.46 13.13 6.37
C LYS A 186 13.45 14.18 7.49
N HIS A 187 12.30 14.79 7.77
CA HIS A 187 12.13 15.87 8.74
C HIS A 187 11.53 15.42 10.08
N MET A 188 11.16 14.15 10.22
CA MET A 188 10.51 13.63 11.41
C MET A 188 11.53 13.21 12.49
N PRO A 189 11.13 13.15 13.77
CA PRO A 189 11.85 12.41 14.81
C PRO A 189 11.93 10.90 14.49
N ALA A 190 12.93 10.18 15.02
CA ALA A 190 13.12 8.76 14.72
C ALA A 190 11.90 7.88 15.08
N GLU A 191 11.21 8.19 16.18
CA GLU A 191 9.97 7.51 16.58
C GLU A 191 8.88 7.62 15.51
N ASP A 192 8.59 8.84 15.06
CA ASP A 192 7.55 9.08 14.06
C ASP A 192 7.89 8.46 12.71
N LYS A 193 9.17 8.45 12.31
CA LYS A 193 9.62 7.74 11.09
C LYS A 193 9.22 6.27 11.15
N VAL A 194 9.47 5.61 12.27
CA VAL A 194 9.15 4.19 12.45
C VAL A 194 7.64 3.96 12.40
N LEU A 195 6.87 4.82 13.07
CA LEU A 195 5.40 4.70 13.12
C LEU A 195 4.77 4.93 11.75
N VAL A 196 5.18 5.99 11.03
CA VAL A 196 4.69 6.31 9.68
C VAL A 196 5.03 5.19 8.70
N VAL A 197 6.25 4.65 8.74
CA VAL A 197 6.64 3.53 7.87
C VAL A 197 5.89 2.25 8.21
N ALA A 198 5.71 1.95 9.49
CA ALA A 198 4.95 0.78 9.94
C ALA A 198 3.49 0.86 9.50
N PHE A 199 2.83 2.00 9.75
CA PHE A 199 1.46 2.27 9.29
C PHE A 199 1.35 2.20 7.77
N GLY A 200 2.26 2.89 7.08
CA GLY A 200 2.29 2.95 5.61
C GLY A 200 2.48 1.60 4.95
N THR A 201 3.15 0.64 5.58
CA THR A 201 3.33 -0.70 4.99
C THR A 201 1.99 -1.39 4.67
N THR A 202 0.95 -1.14 5.47
CA THR A 202 -0.41 -1.70 5.29
C THR A 202 -1.43 -0.69 4.77
N CYS A 203 -1.31 0.57 5.19
CA CYS A 203 -2.23 1.66 4.83
C CYS A 203 -1.76 2.49 3.64
N SER A 204 -0.64 2.15 2.98
CA SER A 204 -0.26 2.88 1.79
C SER A 204 -1.31 2.76 0.68
N ALA A 205 -1.52 3.87 -0.01
CA ALA A 205 -2.44 3.97 -1.13
C ALA A 205 -3.87 3.53 -0.77
N LEU A 206 -4.27 3.81 0.46
CA LEU A 206 -5.62 3.56 0.96
C LEU A 206 -6.61 4.47 0.23
N ILE A 207 -6.35 5.78 0.18
CA ILE A 207 -7.21 6.77 -0.49
C ILE A 207 -6.96 6.82 -1.99
N GLY A 208 -5.71 6.66 -2.43
CA GLY A 208 -5.35 6.65 -3.84
C GLY A 208 -5.85 5.39 -4.52
N ASP A 209 -5.01 4.37 -4.55
CA ASP A 209 -5.22 3.19 -5.39
C ASP A 209 -6.42 2.35 -4.94
N HIS A 210 -6.49 2.02 -3.65
CA HIS A 210 -7.47 1.05 -3.16
C HIS A 210 -8.89 1.62 -3.17
N LEU A 211 -9.09 2.84 -2.67
CA LEU A 211 -10.40 3.48 -2.72
C LEU A 211 -10.82 3.76 -4.17
N ALA A 212 -9.94 4.30 -5.02
CA ALA A 212 -10.28 4.54 -6.43
C ALA A 212 -10.67 3.25 -7.14
N PHE A 213 -9.86 2.21 -7.03
CA PHE A 213 -10.13 0.94 -7.68
C PHE A 213 -11.42 0.30 -7.14
N THR A 214 -11.58 0.25 -5.82
CA THR A 214 -12.76 -0.36 -5.20
C THR A 214 -14.03 0.45 -5.49
N ALA A 215 -13.95 1.78 -5.57
CA ALA A 215 -15.09 2.62 -5.93
C ALA A 215 -15.55 2.43 -7.38
N ASN A 216 -14.63 2.12 -8.29
CA ASN A 216 -14.99 1.84 -9.68
C ASN A 216 -15.52 0.41 -9.85
N PHE A 217 -14.85 -0.59 -9.27
CA PHE A 217 -15.13 -2.00 -9.58
C PHE A 217 -15.98 -2.72 -8.53
N GLN A 218 -15.92 -2.35 -7.25
CA GLN A 218 -16.61 -3.05 -6.16
C GLN A 218 -17.06 -2.09 -5.03
N PRO A 219 -18.02 -1.16 -5.25
CA PRO A 219 -18.37 -0.12 -4.29
C PRO A 219 -18.79 -0.65 -2.90
N ASN A 220 -19.44 -1.81 -2.86
CA ASN A 220 -19.87 -2.45 -1.62
C ASN A 220 -18.70 -2.85 -0.71
N MET A 221 -17.51 -3.04 -1.28
CA MET A 221 -16.31 -3.44 -0.55
C MET A 221 -15.52 -2.25 0.01
N ILE A 222 -15.88 -1.00 -0.32
CA ILE A 222 -15.15 0.20 0.13
C ILE A 222 -15.03 0.20 1.66
N ALA A 223 -16.15 0.23 2.39
CA ALA A 223 -16.09 0.34 3.86
C ALA A 223 -15.36 -0.85 4.52
N PRO A 224 -15.67 -2.12 4.19
CA PRO A 224 -14.94 -3.28 4.74
C PRO A 224 -13.43 -3.24 4.46
N LEU A 225 -13.02 -2.83 3.26
CA LEU A 225 -11.61 -2.77 2.87
C LEU A 225 -10.87 -1.66 3.61
N MET A 226 -11.47 -0.47 3.67
CA MET A 226 -10.89 0.69 4.35
C MET A 226 -10.71 0.41 5.84
N ILE A 227 -11.74 -0.15 6.50
CA ILE A 227 -11.68 -0.52 7.92
C ILE A 227 -10.58 -1.56 8.14
N GLY A 228 -10.53 -2.62 7.34
CA GLY A 228 -9.53 -3.68 7.50
C GLY A 228 -8.10 -3.17 7.36
N LYS A 229 -7.82 -2.33 6.37
CA LYS A 229 -6.49 -1.72 6.20
C LYS A 229 -6.14 -0.80 7.37
N VAL A 230 -7.05 0.08 7.80
CA VAL A 230 -6.81 0.98 8.94
C VAL A 230 -6.54 0.19 10.22
N VAL A 231 -7.33 -0.85 10.51
CA VAL A 231 -7.11 -1.73 11.67
C VAL A 231 -5.73 -2.39 11.62
N ALA A 232 -5.32 -2.89 10.46
CA ALA A 232 -3.98 -3.46 10.28
C ALA A 232 -2.88 -2.41 10.46
N GLY A 233 -3.03 -1.20 9.89
CA GLY A 233 -2.07 -0.11 10.05
C GLY A 233 -1.93 0.36 11.49
N VAL A 234 -3.03 0.50 12.23
CA VAL A 234 -2.99 0.82 13.67
C VAL A 234 -2.30 -0.31 14.43
N THR A 235 -2.62 -1.57 14.12
CA THR A 235 -1.94 -2.73 14.72
C THR A 235 -0.43 -2.71 14.41
N ALA A 236 -0.04 -2.32 13.21
CA ALA A 236 1.36 -2.19 12.81
C ALA A 236 2.10 -1.13 13.63
N MET A 237 1.45 0.01 13.88
CA MET A 237 1.98 1.06 14.76
C MET A 237 2.15 0.55 16.19
N LEU A 238 1.15 -0.14 16.75
CA LEU A 238 1.21 -0.70 18.11
C LEU A 238 2.37 -1.70 18.25
N LEU A 239 2.54 -2.61 17.28
CA LEU A 239 3.67 -3.52 17.26
C LEU A 239 5.02 -2.79 17.08
N ALA A 240 5.04 -1.69 16.31
CA ALA A 240 6.24 -0.89 16.12
C ALA A 240 6.65 -0.14 17.39
N LEU A 241 5.68 0.39 18.16
CA LEU A 241 5.91 1.02 19.47
C LEU A 241 6.62 0.06 20.43
N TRP A 242 6.24 -1.22 20.40
CA TRP A 242 6.82 -2.22 21.30
C TRP A 242 8.21 -2.72 20.84
N ILE A 243 8.38 -2.97 19.53
CA ILE A 243 9.59 -3.66 19.02
C ILE A 243 10.64 -2.69 18.50
N ALA A 244 10.23 -1.68 17.73
CA ALA A 244 11.14 -0.91 16.88
C ALA A 244 11.46 0.49 17.43
N VAL A 245 10.50 1.15 18.10
CA VAL A 245 10.69 2.49 18.66
C VAL A 245 11.80 2.56 19.72
N PRO A 246 11.94 1.60 20.67
CA PRO A 246 13.03 1.63 21.64
C PRO A 246 14.42 1.60 20.97
N THR A 247 14.56 0.77 19.93
CA THR A 247 15.80 0.67 19.16
C THR A 247 16.06 1.95 18.36
N ALA A 248 15.04 2.54 17.75
CA ALA A 248 15.17 3.78 16.98
C ALA A 248 15.59 4.96 17.86
N LYS A 249 14.99 5.11 19.04
CA LYS A 249 15.38 6.16 20.01
C LYS A 249 16.81 5.99 20.49
N ARG A 250 17.29 4.75 20.68
CA ARG A 250 18.68 4.48 21.05
C ARG A 250 19.65 4.93 19.96
N ILE A 251 19.38 4.56 18.70
CA ILE A 251 20.22 4.93 17.55
C ILE A 251 20.27 6.46 17.36
N GLU A 252 19.13 7.14 17.55
CA GLU A 252 19.06 8.60 17.45
C GLU A 252 19.91 9.30 18.51
N ARG A 253 19.91 8.80 19.75
CA ARG A 253 20.76 9.30 20.84
C ARG A 253 22.24 9.07 20.57
N GLU A 254 22.62 7.84 20.20
CA GLU A 254 24.02 7.49 19.86
C GLU A 254 24.56 8.37 18.73
N ARG A 255 23.73 8.68 17.73
CA ARG A 255 24.11 9.57 16.63
C ARG A 255 24.27 11.02 17.08
N ALA A 256 23.36 11.53 17.89
CA ALA A 256 23.45 12.88 18.44
C ALA A 256 24.70 13.07 19.32
N GLU A 257 25.06 12.05 20.11
CA GLU A 257 26.28 12.02 20.91
C GLU A 257 27.53 12.03 20.02
N HIS A 258 27.57 11.22 18.97
CA HIS A 258 28.68 11.21 18.01
C HIS A 258 28.85 12.57 17.32
N ASP A 259 27.76 13.16 16.82
CA ASP A 259 27.79 14.46 16.14
C ASP A 259 28.24 15.58 17.10
N ALA A 260 27.84 15.53 18.38
CA ALA A 260 28.30 16.47 19.40
C ALA A 260 29.81 16.37 19.67
N VAL A 261 30.37 15.15 19.66
CA VAL A 261 31.82 14.94 19.81
C VAL A 261 32.58 15.50 18.61
N LEU A 262 32.11 15.28 17.38
CA LEU A 262 32.75 15.79 16.16
C LEU A 262 32.74 17.32 16.07
N HIS A 263 31.71 17.99 16.58
CA HIS A 263 31.62 19.45 16.60
C HIS A 263 32.34 20.12 17.77
N SER A 264 32.83 19.34 18.74
CA SER A 264 33.65 19.81 19.86
C SER A 264 35.17 19.74 19.61
N GLN A 265 35.58 19.18 18.47
CA GLN A 265 36.96 19.14 17.95
C GLN A 265 37.17 20.18 16.87
#